data_AF-A0A816GWN8-F1
#
_entry.id   AF-A0A816GWN8-F1
#
_cell.length_a   1.000
_cell.length_b   1.000
_cell.length_c   1.000
_cell.angle_alpha   90.00
_cell.angle_beta   90.00
_cell.angle_gamma   90.00
#
_symmetry.space_group_name_H-M   'P 1'
#
loop_
_entity.id
_entity.type
_entity.pdbx_description
1 polymer ?
#
loop_
_entity_poly.entity_id
_entity_poly.type
_entity_poly.pdbx_seq_one_letter_code
_entity_poly.pdbx_strand_id
1 'polypeptide(L)'
;MAHIDDRFSNSQLIPSGSGFEGLKVQKPDEFDFLYEFGKNDFITEETIHFVQTNDPCYIKIIVDDIRIQSKWKDFINDNENFLNASKLRLYIILLMQQASFTNMFRCKWWQHQYLRFNLVPYHENCPNCVTLINQSKVGAILHMEWNGKKYEKLHISIDIAPAISIFNQWPSNAYKHSLPVIEIDDLTQ
;
A
#
# COMPACT_ATOMS: atom_id res chain seq x y z
N MET A 1 11.59 2.01 -5.52
CA MET A 1 10.90 3.30 -5.31
C MET A 1 11.85 4.32 -4.68
N ALA A 2 12.41 4.07 -3.49
CA ALA A 2 13.44 4.92 -2.85
C ALA A 2 14.60 5.39 -3.76
N HIS A 3 15.05 4.56 -4.71
CA HIS A 3 16.13 4.90 -5.65
C HIS A 3 15.69 5.77 -6.84
N ILE A 4 14.38 5.96 -7.02
CA ILE A 4 13.77 6.78 -8.08
C ILE A 4 13.34 8.13 -7.50
N ASP A 5 12.75 8.12 -6.30
CA ASP A 5 12.24 9.30 -5.61
C ASP A 5 12.58 9.22 -4.12
N ASP A 6 13.28 10.24 -3.62
CA ASP A 6 13.80 10.34 -2.25
C ASP A 6 12.69 10.50 -1.19
N ARG A 7 11.49 10.95 -1.59
CA ARG A 7 10.30 11.00 -0.72
C ARG A 7 9.94 9.63 -0.15
N PHE A 8 10.39 8.56 -0.80
CA PHE A 8 10.16 7.17 -0.42
C PHE A 8 11.42 6.48 0.11
N SER A 9 12.46 7.23 0.49
CA SER A 9 13.72 6.66 1.02
C SER A 9 13.52 5.94 2.36
N ASN A 10 12.69 6.51 3.24
CA ASN A 10 12.32 5.93 4.53
C ASN A 10 11.01 5.12 4.43
N SER A 11 11.02 4.12 3.54
CA SER A 11 9.90 3.21 3.33
C SER A 11 10.20 1.78 3.79
N GLN A 12 9.18 1.04 4.20
CA GLN A 12 9.27 -0.38 4.49
C GLN A 12 8.09 -1.17 3.94
N LEU A 13 8.32 -2.44 3.64
CA LEU A 13 7.29 -3.41 3.29
C LEU A 13 6.91 -4.20 4.54
N ILE A 14 5.63 -4.16 4.90
CA ILE A 14 5.08 -4.88 6.04
C ILE A 14 4.27 -6.05 5.47
N PRO A 15 4.68 -7.32 5.72
CA PRO A 15 3.89 -8.48 5.32
C PRO A 15 2.57 -8.51 6.11
N SER A 16 1.47 -8.82 5.43
CA SER A 16 0.13 -8.84 6.01
C SER A 16 -0.76 -9.91 5.38
N GLY A 17 -1.92 -10.16 5.97
CA GLY A 17 -2.91 -11.04 5.38
C GLY A 17 -2.57 -12.53 5.54
N SER A 18 -3.48 -13.35 5.03
CA SER A 18 -3.53 -14.78 5.36
C SER A 18 -2.26 -15.56 4.99
N GLY A 19 -1.52 -15.12 3.97
CA GLY A 19 -0.26 -15.73 3.53
C GLY A 19 0.87 -15.64 4.57
N PHE A 20 0.86 -14.60 5.40
CA PHE A 20 1.86 -14.38 6.45
C PHE A 20 1.35 -14.69 7.86
N GLU A 21 0.03 -14.69 8.05
CA GLU A 21 -0.63 -14.98 9.33
C GLU A 21 -0.83 -16.48 9.60
N GLY A 22 -0.44 -17.35 8.65
CA GLY A 22 -0.62 -18.80 8.77
C GLY A 22 -2.07 -19.25 8.58
N LEU A 23 -2.93 -18.37 8.05
CA LEU A 23 -4.35 -18.62 7.83
C LEU A 23 -4.69 -19.01 6.39
N LYS A 24 -3.70 -19.08 5.49
CA LYS A 24 -3.91 -19.47 4.09
C LYS A 24 -4.28 -20.97 4.01
N VAL A 25 -5.53 -21.25 3.68
CA VAL A 25 -6.07 -22.62 3.56
C VAL A 25 -5.74 -23.27 2.20
N GLN A 26 -5.52 -22.44 1.16
CA GLN A 26 -5.33 -22.89 -0.22
C GLN A 26 -3.87 -22.79 -0.68
N LYS A 27 -3.66 -22.68 -1.99
CA LYS A 27 -2.33 -22.53 -2.59
C LYS A 27 -1.70 -21.19 -2.17
N PRO A 28 -0.36 -21.05 -2.22
CA PRO A 28 0.31 -19.78 -1.97
C PRO A 28 0.22 -18.87 -3.20
N ASP A 29 -0.99 -18.50 -3.59
CA ASP A 29 -1.32 -17.73 -4.80
C ASP A 29 -1.62 -16.24 -4.54
N GLU A 30 -1.57 -15.81 -3.28
CA GLU A 30 -1.95 -14.45 -2.88
C GLU A 30 -1.10 -14.02 -1.69
N PHE A 31 -0.59 -12.79 -1.76
CA PHE A 31 0.22 -12.18 -0.71
C PHE A 31 -0.13 -10.70 -0.58
N ASP A 32 -0.34 -10.24 0.65
CA ASP A 32 -0.67 -8.85 0.92
C ASP A 32 0.50 -8.15 1.60
N PHE A 33 0.82 -6.95 1.13
CA PHE A 33 1.82 -6.09 1.76
C PHE A 33 1.29 -4.68 1.95
N LEU A 34 1.60 -4.10 3.11
CA LEU A 34 1.53 -2.66 3.30
C LEU A 34 2.89 -2.06 2.93
N TYR A 35 2.87 -1.05 2.07
CA TYR A 35 4.04 -0.24 1.76
C TYR A 35 3.99 1.03 2.61
N GLU A 36 4.62 0.99 3.77
CA GLU A 36 4.70 2.11 4.68
C GLU A 36 5.77 3.11 4.20
N PHE A 37 5.45 4.40 4.18
CA PHE A 37 6.38 5.46 3.82
C PHE A 37 6.19 6.71 4.68
N GLY A 38 7.14 7.64 4.60
CA GLY A 38 7.05 8.95 5.23
C GLY A 38 7.38 8.97 6.73
N LYS A 39 7.76 7.84 7.31
CA LYS A 39 8.14 7.73 8.72
C LYS A 39 9.33 8.66 9.03
N ASN A 40 9.25 9.38 10.16
CA ASN A 40 10.27 10.29 10.71
C ASN A 40 10.62 11.56 9.89
N ASP A 41 10.24 11.65 8.61
CA ASP A 41 10.52 12.84 7.78
C ASP A 41 9.26 13.62 7.39
N PHE A 42 8.20 12.90 7.00
CA PHE A 42 6.96 13.49 6.48
C PHE A 42 5.88 13.53 7.55
N ILE A 43 5.82 12.47 8.37
CA ILE A 43 4.71 12.22 9.30
C ILE A 43 5.25 12.42 10.72
N THR A 44 4.90 13.53 11.34
CA THR A 44 5.15 13.85 12.76
C THR A 44 3.99 14.72 13.27
N GLU A 45 3.83 14.85 14.58
CA GLU A 45 2.83 15.74 15.18
C GLU A 45 3.06 17.22 14.83
N GLU A 46 4.28 17.59 14.42
CA GLU A 46 4.64 18.95 14.02
C GLU A 46 4.39 19.22 12.53
N THR A 47 4.27 18.16 11.71
CA THR A 47 4.19 18.28 10.25
C THR A 47 2.81 18.03 9.68
N ILE A 48 1.99 17.23 10.37
CA ILE A 48 0.63 16.88 9.93
C ILE A 48 -0.37 16.85 11.10
N HIS A 49 -1.64 17.05 10.78
CA HIS A 49 -2.75 16.72 11.68
C HIS A 49 -3.89 15.99 10.96
N PHE A 50 -4.68 15.25 11.72
CA PHE A 50 -5.82 14.50 11.21
C PHE A 50 -7.13 15.26 11.44
N VAL A 51 -7.94 15.37 10.39
CA VAL A 51 -9.30 15.92 10.45
C VAL A 51 -10.30 14.81 10.17
N GLN A 52 -11.26 14.62 11.08
CA GLN A 52 -12.32 13.62 10.89
C GLN A 52 -13.22 13.99 9.73
N THR A 53 -13.68 12.98 9.01
CA THR A 53 -14.72 13.13 8.00
C THR A 53 -16.07 12.68 8.55
N ASN A 54 -17.13 12.91 7.78
CA ASN A 54 -18.46 12.39 8.12
C ASN A 54 -18.54 10.85 8.07
N ASP A 55 -17.59 10.20 7.38
CA ASP A 55 -17.49 8.75 7.34
C ASP A 55 -16.49 8.27 8.42
N PRO A 56 -16.92 7.44 9.40
CA PRO A 56 -16.09 7.03 10.53
C PRO A 56 -14.85 6.23 10.11
N CYS A 57 -14.78 5.70 8.89
CA CYS A 57 -13.63 4.96 8.39
C CYS A 57 -12.63 5.84 7.61
N TYR A 58 -12.89 7.15 7.48
CA TYR A 58 -12.06 8.04 6.68
C TYR A 58 -11.60 9.26 7.49
N ILE A 59 -10.32 9.60 7.29
CA ILE A 59 -9.67 10.78 7.85
C ILE A 59 -9.05 11.60 6.72
N LYS A 60 -9.03 12.93 6.87
CA LYS A 60 -8.21 13.82 6.06
C LYS A 60 -6.87 14.02 6.79
N ILE A 61 -5.78 13.97 6.03
CA ILE A 61 -4.43 14.33 6.52
C ILE A 61 -4.14 15.73 6.02
N ILE A 62 -4.00 16.69 6.92
CA ILE A 62 -3.60 18.06 6.61
C ILE A 62 -2.11 18.19 6.87
N VAL A 63 -1.41 18.86 5.95
CA VAL A 63 0.03 19.11 6.04
C VAL A 63 0.25 20.54 6.51
N ASP A 64 0.78 20.73 7.70
CA ASP A 64 1.00 22.05 8.30
C ASP A 64 2.37 22.64 7.97
N ASP A 65 3.39 21.78 7.83
CA ASP A 65 4.76 22.22 7.59
C ASP A 65 4.96 22.64 6.12
N ILE A 66 5.31 23.91 5.90
CA ILE A 66 5.51 24.51 4.57
C ILE A 66 6.61 23.82 3.75
N ARG A 67 7.65 23.27 4.40
CA ARG A 67 8.74 22.54 3.73
C ARG A 67 8.21 21.23 3.18
N ILE A 68 7.37 20.56 3.97
CA ILE A 68 6.67 19.35 3.56
C ILE A 68 5.67 19.65 2.46
N GLN A 69 4.89 20.74 2.57
CA GLN A 69 4.00 21.19 1.51
C GLN A 69 4.74 21.40 0.19
N SER A 70 5.91 22.04 0.23
CA SER A 70 6.75 22.23 -0.96
C SER A 70 7.25 20.91 -1.57
N LYS A 71 7.76 19.99 -0.73
CA LYS A 71 8.27 18.68 -1.17
C LYS A 71 7.18 17.77 -1.73
N TRP A 72 5.97 17.85 -1.17
CA TRP A 72 4.82 16.99 -1.52
C TRP A 72 3.74 17.72 -2.32
N LYS A 73 4.04 18.89 -2.90
CA LYS A 73 3.08 19.77 -3.59
C LYS A 73 2.22 19.06 -4.62
N ASP A 74 2.78 18.11 -5.36
CA ASP A 74 2.06 17.40 -6.43
C ASP A 74 0.90 16.56 -5.87
N PHE A 75 0.99 16.16 -4.60
CA PHE A 75 0.04 15.32 -3.87
C PHE A 75 -0.83 16.11 -2.90
N ILE A 76 -0.60 17.40 -2.71
CA ILE A 76 -1.37 18.24 -1.81
C ILE A 76 -2.43 19.00 -2.62
N ASN A 77 -3.60 19.22 -2.02
CA ASN A 77 -4.61 20.11 -2.60
C ASN A 77 -4.28 21.55 -2.22
N ASP A 78 -4.00 22.40 -3.20
CA ASP A 78 -3.57 23.80 -3.01
C ASP A 78 -4.53 24.64 -2.16
N ASN A 79 -5.83 24.31 -2.13
CA ASN A 79 -6.83 25.11 -1.42
C ASN A 79 -7.04 24.69 0.04
N GLU A 80 -6.72 23.44 0.39
CA GLU A 80 -7.08 22.84 1.68
C GLU A 80 -5.89 22.17 2.39
N ASN A 81 -4.69 22.20 1.80
CA ASN A 81 -3.47 21.58 2.32
C ASN A 81 -3.62 20.08 2.69
N PHE A 82 -4.63 19.39 2.16
CA PHE A 82 -4.82 17.96 2.43
C PHE A 82 -4.04 17.09 1.44
N LEU A 83 -3.54 15.96 1.94
CA LEU A 83 -2.89 14.94 1.14
C LEU A 83 -3.92 14.17 0.29
N ASN A 84 -3.77 14.20 -1.03
CA ASN A 84 -4.64 13.52 -1.97
C ASN A 84 -4.20 12.07 -2.17
N ALA A 85 -4.90 11.16 -1.50
CA ALA A 85 -4.64 9.71 -1.56
C ALA A 85 -4.68 9.15 -3.00
N SER A 86 -5.59 9.63 -3.86
CA SER A 86 -5.70 9.15 -5.24
C SER A 86 -4.49 9.52 -6.09
N LYS A 87 -4.01 10.76 -5.99
CA LYS A 87 -2.78 11.20 -6.69
C LYS A 87 -1.58 10.39 -6.20
N LEU A 88 -1.46 10.19 -4.89
CA LEU A 88 -0.37 9.44 -4.29
C LEU A 88 -0.39 7.96 -4.71
N ARG A 89 -1.57 7.33 -4.70
CA ARG A 89 -1.78 5.94 -5.17
C ARG A 89 -1.31 5.78 -6.62
N LEU A 90 -1.77 6.66 -7.51
CA LEU A 90 -1.38 6.62 -8.93
C LEU A 90 0.12 6.80 -9.12
N TYR A 91 0.74 7.69 -8.34
CA TYR A 91 2.17 7.92 -8.41
C TYR A 91 3.00 6.74 -7.90
N ILE A 92 2.57 6.09 -6.81
CA ILE A 92 3.23 4.87 -6.32
C ILE A 92 3.14 3.75 -7.37
N ILE A 93 2.00 3.58 -8.03
CA ILE A 93 1.84 2.62 -9.14
C ILE A 93 2.83 2.94 -10.28
N LEU A 94 2.97 4.22 -10.65
CA LEU A 94 3.93 4.66 -11.66
C LEU A 94 5.37 4.34 -11.24
N LEU A 95 5.75 4.62 -9.99
CA LEU A 95 7.07 4.30 -9.46
C LEU A 95 7.33 2.79 -9.43
N MET A 96 6.31 1.97 -9.13
CA MET A 96 6.40 0.51 -9.17
C MET A 96 6.61 -0.01 -10.59
N GLN A 97 5.92 0.59 -11.58
CA GLN A 97 6.12 0.25 -12.99
C GLN A 97 7.54 0.59 -13.42
N GLN A 98 8.01 1.81 -13.16
CA GLN A 98 9.36 2.25 -13.51
C GLN A 98 10.44 1.40 -12.80
N ALA A 99 10.25 1.10 -11.51
CA ALA A 99 11.16 0.25 -10.74
C ALA A 99 11.19 -1.18 -11.30
N SER A 100 10.03 -1.74 -11.66
CA SER A 100 9.95 -3.09 -12.26
C SER A 100 10.70 -3.16 -13.57
N PHE A 101 10.53 -2.20 -14.48
CA PHE A 101 11.30 -2.17 -15.73
C PHE A 101 12.81 -2.02 -15.45
N THR A 102 13.21 -1.08 -14.61
CA THR A 102 14.62 -0.81 -14.29
C THR A 102 15.31 -2.02 -13.65
N ASN A 103 14.65 -2.63 -12.66
CA ASN A 103 15.19 -3.78 -11.93
C ASN A 103 15.14 -5.05 -12.76
N MET A 104 14.17 -5.21 -13.64
CA MET A 104 14.16 -6.33 -14.57
C MET A 104 15.46 -6.34 -15.37
N PHE A 105 15.85 -5.21 -16.00
CA PHE A 105 17.12 -5.06 -16.74
C PHE A 105 18.36 -5.29 -15.90
N ARG A 106 18.37 -4.78 -14.65
CA ARG A 106 19.54 -4.90 -13.77
C ARG A 106 19.72 -6.28 -13.15
N CYS A 107 18.63 -6.83 -12.62
CA CYS A 107 18.64 -8.05 -11.83
C CYS A 107 18.34 -9.31 -12.66
N LYS A 108 18.18 -9.16 -13.98
CA LYS A 108 17.95 -10.25 -14.93
C LYS A 108 16.80 -11.17 -14.50
N TRP A 109 15.69 -10.60 -14.03
CA TRP A 109 14.55 -11.38 -13.52
C TRP A 109 13.99 -12.37 -14.55
N TRP A 110 14.16 -12.09 -15.84
CA TRP A 110 13.84 -13.02 -16.94
C TRP A 110 14.67 -14.32 -16.92
N GLN A 111 15.79 -14.37 -16.18
CA GLN A 111 16.62 -15.56 -16.02
C GLN A 111 16.15 -16.45 -14.88
N HIS A 112 15.19 -16.00 -14.08
CA HIS A 112 14.63 -16.82 -13.02
C HIS A 112 13.77 -17.92 -13.65
N GLN A 113 14.32 -19.14 -13.72
CA GLN A 113 13.74 -20.28 -14.45
C GLN A 113 12.30 -20.67 -14.06
N TYR A 114 11.84 -20.22 -12.89
CA TYR A 114 10.52 -20.55 -12.35
C TYR A 114 9.55 -19.37 -12.30
N LEU A 115 9.98 -18.15 -12.62
CA LEU A 115 9.11 -16.98 -12.60
C LEU A 115 8.83 -16.50 -14.02
N ARG A 116 7.56 -16.26 -14.31
CA ARG A 116 7.09 -15.70 -15.57
C ARG A 116 6.22 -14.49 -15.27
N PHE A 117 6.30 -13.50 -16.14
CA PHE A 117 5.59 -12.24 -16.02
C PHE A 117 5.04 -11.85 -17.38
N ASN A 118 3.88 -11.21 -17.41
CA ASN A 118 3.37 -10.61 -18.63
C ASN A 118 3.77 -9.13 -18.69
N LEU A 119 4.70 -8.81 -19.58
CA LEU A 119 5.23 -7.46 -19.77
C LEU A 119 4.50 -6.68 -20.87
N VAL A 120 3.50 -7.30 -21.51
CA VAL A 120 2.72 -6.63 -22.54
C VAL A 120 1.97 -5.47 -21.88
N PRO A 121 2.11 -4.23 -22.39
CA PRO A 121 1.33 -3.10 -21.89
C PRO A 121 -0.15 -3.41 -21.98
N TYR A 122 -0.96 -2.84 -21.07
CA TYR A 122 -2.40 -2.94 -21.17
C TYR A 122 -2.87 -2.48 -22.55
N HIS A 123 -3.69 -3.30 -23.20
CA HIS A 123 -4.26 -3.02 -24.50
C HIS A 123 -5.78 -3.21 -24.40
N GLU A 124 -6.57 -2.22 -24.82
CA GLU A 124 -8.04 -2.21 -24.68
C GLU A 124 -8.71 -3.46 -25.30
N ASN A 125 -8.10 -4.01 -26.36
CA ASN A 125 -8.56 -5.24 -27.04
C ASN A 125 -8.17 -6.56 -26.35
N CYS A 126 -7.46 -6.51 -25.21
CA CYS A 126 -7.15 -7.70 -24.40
C CYS A 126 -7.53 -7.46 -22.93
N PRO A 127 -8.83 -7.42 -22.61
CA PRO A 127 -9.30 -7.23 -21.23
C PRO A 127 -8.85 -8.35 -20.27
N ASN A 128 -8.46 -9.51 -20.80
CA ASN A 128 -7.93 -10.64 -20.03
C ASN A 128 -6.39 -10.64 -19.92
N CYS A 129 -5.69 -9.66 -20.50
CA CYS A 129 -4.26 -9.53 -20.35
C CYS A 129 -3.93 -9.01 -18.94
N VAL A 130 -3.67 -9.93 -18.04
CA VAL A 130 -3.14 -9.61 -16.71
C VAL A 130 -1.71 -9.11 -16.90
N THR A 131 -1.49 -7.79 -16.74
CA THR A 131 -0.15 -7.21 -16.85
C THR A 131 0.63 -7.38 -15.54
N LEU A 132 1.94 -7.20 -15.57
CA LEU A 132 2.79 -7.30 -14.38
C LEU A 132 2.29 -6.41 -13.22
N ILE A 133 1.80 -5.21 -13.49
CA ILE A 133 1.28 -4.28 -12.47
C ILE A 133 -0.06 -3.74 -12.92
N ASN A 134 -1.11 -4.08 -12.16
CA ASN A 134 -2.46 -3.56 -12.31
C ASN A 134 -2.79 -2.59 -11.16
N GLN A 135 -3.79 -1.74 -11.37
CA GLN A 135 -4.32 -0.88 -10.31
C GLN A 135 -5.35 -1.65 -9.46
N SER A 136 -5.28 -1.50 -8.14
CA SER A 136 -6.34 -1.94 -7.23
C SER A 136 -7.09 -0.72 -6.66
N LYS A 137 -8.18 -0.96 -5.91
CA LYS A 137 -8.91 0.13 -5.26
C LYS A 137 -8.02 0.88 -4.27
N VAL A 138 -7.15 0.19 -3.56
CA VAL A 138 -6.33 0.76 -2.47
C VAL A 138 -4.88 0.99 -2.87
N GLY A 139 -4.37 0.28 -3.88
CA GLY A 139 -2.95 0.29 -4.25
C GLY A 139 -2.69 -0.35 -5.60
N ALA A 140 -1.71 -1.25 -5.65
CA ALA A 140 -1.31 -1.97 -6.86
C ALA A 140 -1.42 -3.48 -6.66
N ILE A 141 -1.67 -4.20 -7.75
CA ILE A 141 -1.58 -5.67 -7.77
C ILE A 141 -0.45 -6.06 -8.71
N LEU A 142 0.52 -6.83 -8.21
CA LEU A 142 1.52 -7.47 -9.05
C LEU A 142 1.05 -8.87 -9.41
N HIS A 143 1.14 -9.21 -10.69
CA HIS A 143 0.81 -10.56 -11.16
C HIS A 143 2.03 -11.25 -11.76
N MET A 144 2.20 -12.50 -11.35
CA MET A 144 3.25 -13.37 -11.87
C MET A 144 2.77 -14.82 -11.94
N GLU A 145 3.46 -15.63 -12.73
CA GLU A 145 3.26 -17.07 -12.79
C GLU A 145 4.51 -17.75 -12.23
N TRP A 146 4.29 -18.64 -11.26
CA TRP A 146 5.29 -19.54 -10.74
C TRP A 146 5.19 -20.91 -11.39
N ASN A 147 6.31 -21.40 -11.91
CA ASN A 147 6.41 -22.68 -12.59
C ASN A 147 7.48 -23.56 -11.95
N GLY A 148 7.30 -23.91 -10.67
CA GLY A 148 8.21 -24.75 -9.92
C GLY A 148 7.73 -26.20 -9.81
N LYS A 149 8.54 -27.05 -9.17
CA LYS A 149 8.28 -28.50 -9.07
C LYS A 149 6.98 -28.86 -8.33
N LYS A 150 6.64 -28.13 -7.26
CA LYS A 150 5.45 -28.38 -6.43
C LYS A 150 4.19 -27.75 -7.02
N TYR A 151 4.35 -26.61 -7.68
CA TYR A 151 3.26 -25.83 -8.25
C TYR A 151 3.67 -25.36 -9.65
N GLU A 152 3.07 -25.96 -10.65
CA GLU A 152 3.23 -25.58 -12.06
C GLU A 152 2.13 -24.60 -12.46
N LYS A 153 2.48 -23.59 -13.27
CA LYS A 153 1.56 -22.55 -13.76
C LYS A 153 0.70 -21.91 -12.65
N LEU A 154 1.29 -21.69 -11.48
CA LEU A 154 0.61 -21.06 -10.37
C LEU A 154 0.58 -19.55 -10.59
N HIS A 155 -0.60 -19.00 -10.82
CA HIS A 155 -0.79 -17.54 -10.80
C HIS A 155 -0.67 -17.04 -9.37
N ILE A 156 0.23 -16.07 -9.17
CA ILE A 156 0.46 -15.41 -7.90
C ILE A 156 0.04 -13.94 -8.07
N SER A 157 -0.79 -13.46 -7.16
CA SER A 157 -1.15 -12.06 -7.03
C SER A 157 -0.53 -11.49 -5.76
N ILE A 158 0.06 -10.31 -5.86
CA ILE A 158 0.64 -9.61 -4.71
C ILE A 158 -0.01 -8.23 -4.61
N ASP A 159 -0.84 -8.04 -3.60
CA ASP A 159 -1.45 -6.76 -3.29
C ASP A 159 -0.46 -5.89 -2.51
N ILE A 160 -0.23 -4.67 -2.99
CA ILE A 160 0.61 -3.67 -2.32
C ILE A 160 -0.23 -2.43 -2.07
N ALA A 161 -0.57 -2.21 -0.81
CA ALA A 161 -1.32 -1.04 -0.37
C ALA A 161 -0.39 0.01 0.25
N PRO A 162 -0.38 1.27 -0.23
CA PRO A 162 0.37 2.34 0.40
C PRO A 162 -0.20 2.65 1.78
N ALA A 163 0.69 2.80 2.77
CA ALA A 163 0.33 3.03 4.16
C ALA A 163 1.14 4.19 4.77
N ILE A 164 0.49 4.90 5.69
CA ILE A 164 1.06 5.99 6.48
C ILE A 164 0.91 5.57 7.93
N SER A 165 2.04 5.49 8.64
CA SER A 165 2.05 5.19 10.07
C SER A 165 1.44 6.35 10.85
N ILE A 166 0.49 6.08 11.75
CA ILE A 166 -0.07 7.09 12.66
C ILE A 166 0.67 6.98 14.00
N PHE A 167 1.13 8.10 14.54
CA PHE A 167 1.84 8.15 15.81
C PHE A 167 0.90 8.41 16.99
N ASN A 168 1.29 7.86 18.14
CA ASN A 168 0.88 8.23 19.49
C ASN A 168 -0.60 8.04 19.89
N GLN A 169 -1.59 8.30 19.04
CA GLN A 169 -3.00 8.10 19.36
C GLN A 169 -3.82 7.71 18.13
N TRP A 170 -4.70 6.71 18.29
CA TRP A 170 -5.70 6.43 17.26
C TRP A 170 -6.66 7.62 17.11
N PRO A 171 -7.15 7.88 15.89
CA PRO A 171 -8.23 8.84 15.67
C PRO A 171 -9.41 8.58 16.62
N SER A 172 -10.04 9.62 17.18
CA SER A 172 -11.06 9.44 18.24
C SER A 172 -12.30 8.65 17.80
N ASN A 173 -12.56 8.58 16.48
CA ASN A 173 -13.57 7.74 15.85
C ASN A 173 -13.25 6.24 15.89
N ALA A 174 -11.98 5.84 16.02
CA ALA A 174 -11.61 4.44 16.17
C ALA A 174 -12.11 3.84 17.51
N TYR A 175 -12.24 4.67 18.54
CA TYR A 175 -12.73 4.24 19.86
C TYR A 175 -14.25 4.24 19.98
N LYS A 176 -15.00 4.82 19.03
CA LYS A 176 -16.48 4.88 19.10
C LYS A 176 -17.17 3.53 18.87
N HIS A 177 -16.43 2.51 18.43
CA HIS A 177 -16.95 1.17 18.15
C HIS A 177 -16.35 0.07 19.03
N SER A 178 -15.54 0.40 20.04
CA SER A 178 -15.25 -0.57 21.10
C SER A 178 -16.55 -0.87 21.84
N LEU A 179 -16.94 -2.15 21.82
CA LEU A 179 -18.13 -2.68 22.49
C LEU A 179 -18.29 -2.05 23.89
N PRO A 180 -19.53 -1.81 24.37
CA PRO A 180 -19.72 -1.43 25.75
C PRO A 180 -19.02 -2.46 26.62
N VAL A 181 -18.08 -2.00 27.44
CA VAL A 181 -17.51 -2.79 28.52
C VAL A 181 -18.71 -3.18 29.39
N ILE A 182 -19.12 -4.43 29.32
CA ILE A 182 -20.03 -4.99 30.31
C ILE A 182 -19.19 -5.05 31.59
N GLU A 183 -19.39 -4.07 32.47
CA GLU A 183 -18.94 -4.20 33.85
C GLU A 183 -19.60 -5.46 34.41
N ILE A 184 -18.79 -6.48 34.67
CA ILE A 184 -19.24 -7.69 35.36
C ILE A 184 -19.26 -7.36 36.86
N ASP A 185 -20.17 -6.46 37.24
CA ASP A 185 -20.44 -6.11 38.63
C ASP A 185 -21.90 -6.47 38.96
N ASP A 186 -22.33 -7.72 38.67
CA ASP A 186 -23.61 -8.27 39.17
C ASP A 186 -23.74 -9.80 38.97
N LEU A 187 -22.70 -10.58 39.32
CA LEU A 187 -22.83 -12.05 39.44
C LEU A 187 -22.40 -12.61 40.81
N THR A 188 -22.37 -11.78 41.84
CA THR A 188 -22.36 -12.26 43.23
C THR A 188 -23.41 -11.55 44.07
N GLN A 189 -24.67 -12.00 43.95
CA GLN A 189 -25.63 -12.06 45.05
C GLN A 189 -26.39 -13.39 44.99
#